data_AF-A0A399T265-F1
#
_entry.id   AF-A0A399T265-F1
#
_cell.length_a   1.000
_cell.length_b   1.000
_cell.length_c   1.000
_cell.angle_alpha   90.00
_cell.angle_beta   90.00
_cell.angle_gamma   90.00
#
_symmetry.space_group_name_H-M   'P 1'
#
loop_
_entity.id
_entity.type
_entity.pdbx_description
1 polymer ?
#
loop_
_entity_poly.entity_id
_entity_poly.type
_entity_poly.pdbx_seq_one_letter_code
_entity_poly.pdbx_strand_id
1 'polypeptide(L)'
;MSKKIVFVTCILALFLLTCEERETEEITTPAWIETRLTELENSGECFGCTLQRWTYNNEYYYHLYCNHWSCSNCEVYRYNGDKVVWGENVDPADYEKNKHRPVKIWECGMEINAGT
;
A
#
# COMPACT_ATOMS: atom_id res chain seq x y z
N MET A 1 -43.94 -21.70 13.35
CA MET A 1 -42.66 -21.32 12.73
C MET A 1 -41.70 -22.49 12.91
N SER A 2 -41.31 -23.18 11.84
CA SER A 2 -40.57 -24.45 11.91
C SER A 2 -39.15 -24.23 12.47
N LYS A 3 -38.70 -25.06 13.45
CA LYS A 3 -37.35 -24.99 14.04
C LYS A 3 -36.21 -24.87 13.00
N LYS A 4 -36.43 -25.43 11.81
CA LYS A 4 -35.50 -25.36 10.66
C LYS A 4 -35.32 -23.94 10.10
N ILE A 5 -36.36 -23.11 10.12
CA ILE A 5 -36.33 -21.74 9.60
C ILE A 5 -35.50 -20.85 10.54
N VAL A 6 -35.71 -20.98 11.86
CA VAL A 6 -34.96 -20.22 12.88
C VAL A 6 -33.45 -20.49 12.78
N PHE A 7 -33.07 -21.75 12.52
CA PHE A 7 -31.65 -22.13 12.42
C PHE A 7 -30.95 -21.50 11.21
N VAL A 8 -31.65 -21.42 10.07
CA VAL A 8 -31.11 -20.80 8.84
C VAL A 8 -30.94 -19.30 9.00
N THR A 9 -31.87 -18.62 9.69
CA THR A 9 -31.76 -17.18 9.94
C THR A 9 -30.61 -16.84 10.90
N CYS A 10 -30.35 -17.68 11.91
CA CYS A 10 -29.21 -17.50 12.81
C CYS A 10 -27.85 -17.67 12.12
N ILE A 11 -27.74 -18.63 11.19
CA ILE A 11 -26.50 -18.83 10.42
C ILE A 11 -26.24 -17.63 9.49
N LEU A 12 -27.27 -17.12 8.82
CA LEU A 12 -27.14 -15.98 7.92
C LEU A 12 -26.74 -14.70 8.67
N ALA A 13 -27.22 -14.52 9.91
CA ALA A 13 -26.84 -13.40 10.76
C ALA A 13 -25.37 -13.46 11.23
N LEU A 14 -24.81 -14.66 11.41
CA LEU A 14 -23.39 -14.85 11.79
C LEU A 14 -22.44 -14.44 10.65
N PHE A 15 -22.83 -14.61 9.39
CA PHE A 15 -22.02 -14.18 8.25
C PHE A 15 -21.92 -12.65 8.14
N LEU A 16 -22.94 -11.90 8.60
CA LEU A 16 -22.95 -10.44 8.55
C LEU A 16 -22.02 -9.77 9.58
N LEU A 17 -21.58 -10.51 10.62
CA LEU A 17 -20.68 -10.01 11.66
C LEU A 17 -19.18 -10.10 11.29
N THR A 18 -18.84 -10.67 10.13
CA THR A 18 -17.43 -10.87 9.72
C THR A 18 -16.81 -9.67 8.99
N CYS A 19 -17.54 -8.57 8.84
CA CYS A 19 -16.98 -7.33 8.30
C CYS A 19 -16.26 -6.58 9.44
N GLU A 20 -15.03 -6.96 9.72
CA GLU A 20 -14.14 -6.22 10.60
C GLU A 20 -13.81 -4.88 9.93
N GLU A 21 -14.28 -3.78 10.53
CA GLU A 21 -13.79 -2.45 10.20
C GLU A 21 -12.30 -2.43 10.55
N ARG A 22 -11.45 -2.55 9.53
CA ARG A 22 -10.01 -2.32 9.69
C ARG A 22 -9.85 -0.90 10.19
N GLU A 23 -9.38 -0.75 11.43
CA GLU A 23 -8.95 0.53 11.97
C GLU A 23 -8.11 1.23 10.91
N THR A 24 -8.48 2.48 10.60
CA THR A 24 -7.75 3.29 9.62
C THR A 24 -6.36 3.55 10.18
N GLU A 25 -5.41 2.66 9.91
CA GLU A 25 -4.01 2.86 10.26
C GLU A 25 -3.59 4.21 9.68
N GLU A 26 -3.14 5.10 10.57
CA GLU A 26 -2.67 6.42 10.21
C GLU A 26 -1.61 6.28 9.10
N ILE A 27 -1.88 6.92 7.96
CA ILE A 27 -1.03 6.83 6.78
C ILE A 27 0.21 7.69 7.06
N THR A 28 1.22 7.07 7.65
CA THR A 28 2.50 7.71 7.98
C THR A 28 3.59 7.21 7.05
N THR A 29 4.54 8.10 6.75
CA THR A 29 5.76 7.75 6.04
C THR A 29 6.62 6.84 6.94
N PRO A 30 7.05 5.66 6.48
CA PRO A 30 7.92 4.82 7.29
C PRO A 30 9.30 5.46 7.48
N ALA A 31 9.83 5.42 8.71
CA ALA A 31 11.13 6.02 9.02
C ALA A 31 12.29 5.52 8.13
N TRP A 32 12.22 4.27 7.67
CA TRP A 32 13.28 3.66 6.86
C TRP A 32 13.43 4.28 5.46
N ILE A 33 12.40 4.96 4.92
CA ILE A 33 12.49 5.60 3.59
C ILE A 33 12.79 7.09 3.66
N GLU A 34 12.67 7.71 4.83
CA GLU A 34 12.80 9.17 5.00
C GLU A 34 14.12 9.70 4.44
N THR A 35 15.24 9.03 4.73
CA THR A 35 16.55 9.43 4.19
C THR A 35 16.56 9.46 2.66
N ARG A 36 15.93 8.48 2.01
CA ARG A 36 15.86 8.41 0.55
C ARG A 36 14.98 9.52 -0.03
N LEU A 37 13.88 9.86 0.64
CA LEU A 37 13.01 10.97 0.24
C LEU A 37 13.74 12.31 0.37
N THR A 38 14.44 12.52 1.50
CA THR A 38 15.25 13.72 1.73
C THR A 38 16.40 13.86 0.73
N GLU A 39 17.05 12.76 0.34
CA GLU A 39 18.05 12.77 -0.74
C GLU A 39 17.45 13.26 -2.07
N LEU A 40 16.24 12.79 -2.41
CA LEU A 40 15.54 13.23 -3.62
C LEU A 40 15.21 14.72 -3.53
N GLU A 41 14.63 15.17 -2.42
CA GLU A 41 14.31 16.60 -2.19
C GLU A 41 15.56 17.47 -2.35
N ASN A 42 16.68 17.07 -1.75
CA ASN A 42 17.95 17.80 -1.83
C ASN A 42 18.62 17.74 -3.21
N SER A 43 18.27 16.77 -4.05
CA SER A 43 18.81 16.67 -5.41
C SER A 43 18.31 17.77 -6.35
N GLY A 44 17.18 18.41 -6.01
CA GLY A 44 16.49 19.36 -6.90
C GLY A 44 15.68 18.72 -8.02
N GLU A 45 15.77 17.39 -8.21
CA GLU A 45 15.13 16.64 -9.30
C GLU A 45 13.96 15.77 -8.78
N CYS A 46 13.45 16.02 -7.58
CA CYS A 46 12.37 15.21 -7.01
C CYS A 46 10.98 15.47 -7.62
N PHE A 47 10.86 16.48 -8.50
CA PHE A 47 9.56 16.86 -9.05
C PHE A 47 8.92 15.70 -9.82
N GLY A 48 7.65 15.42 -9.51
CA GLY A 48 6.93 14.26 -10.07
C GLY A 48 7.29 12.92 -9.43
N CYS A 49 8.03 12.92 -8.31
CA CYS A 49 8.23 11.75 -7.46
C CYS A 49 7.07 11.57 -6.47
N THR A 50 6.63 10.33 -6.29
CA THR A 50 5.59 9.94 -5.33
C THR A 50 5.99 8.66 -4.61
N LEU A 51 5.60 8.55 -3.35
CA LEU A 51 5.63 7.31 -2.59
C LEU A 51 4.19 6.83 -2.40
N GLN A 52 3.91 5.62 -2.85
CA GLN A 52 2.60 5.00 -2.70
C GLN A 52 2.68 3.67 -1.96
N ARG A 53 1.78 3.44 -1.02
CA ARG A 53 1.54 2.11 -0.44
C ARG A 53 0.55 1.35 -1.31
N TRP A 54 0.87 0.11 -1.61
CA TRP A 54 0.01 -0.86 -2.28
C TRP A 54 -0.21 -2.06 -1.37
N THR A 55 -1.35 -2.73 -1.53
CA THR A 55 -1.61 -4.03 -0.91
C THR A 55 -1.43 -5.13 -1.95
N TYR A 56 -0.67 -6.17 -1.60
CA TYR A 56 -0.48 -7.37 -2.41
C TYR A 56 -0.27 -8.57 -1.48
N ASN A 57 -0.99 -9.68 -1.73
CA ASN A 57 -0.95 -10.88 -0.88
C ASN A 57 -1.13 -10.60 0.63
N ASN A 58 -2.02 -9.68 0.99
CA ASN A 58 -2.26 -9.21 2.35
C ASN A 58 -1.06 -8.54 3.05
N GLU A 59 -0.03 -8.16 2.30
CA GLU A 59 1.12 -7.39 2.77
C GLU A 59 1.16 -6.00 2.13
N TYR A 60 1.83 -5.06 2.79
CA TYR A 60 2.09 -3.73 2.24
C TYR A 60 3.40 -3.66 1.48
N TYR A 61 3.34 -3.00 0.33
CA TYR A 61 4.46 -2.67 -0.53
C TYR A 61 4.50 -1.17 -0.74
N TYR A 62 5.70 -0.60 -0.75
CA TYR A 62 5.94 0.82 -0.88
C TYR A 62 6.65 1.07 -2.21
N HIS A 63 5.99 1.84 -3.07
CA HIS A 63 6.44 2.13 -4.41
C HIS A 63 6.83 3.59 -4.50
N LEU A 64 8.13 3.84 -4.55
CA LEU A 64 8.70 5.15 -4.83
C LEU A 64 8.91 5.25 -6.35
N TYR A 65 8.32 6.25 -6.98
CA TYR A 65 8.42 6.41 -8.42
C TYR A 65 8.44 7.88 -8.80
N CYS A 66 9.31 8.22 -9.75
CA CYS A 66 9.33 9.53 -10.39
C CYS A 66 9.00 9.39 -11.87
N ASN A 67 8.15 10.27 -12.38
CA ASN A 67 7.69 10.26 -13.78
C ASN A 67 8.82 10.30 -14.84
N HIS A 68 9.99 10.79 -14.48
CA HIS A 68 11.16 10.91 -15.33
C HIS A 68 12.12 9.72 -15.22
N TRP A 69 11.87 8.75 -14.33
CA TRP A 69 12.68 7.54 -14.25
C TRP A 69 12.36 6.58 -15.39
N SER A 70 13.41 6.01 -15.98
CA SER A 70 13.29 4.99 -17.04
C SER A 70 12.76 3.65 -16.54
N CYS A 71 12.66 3.48 -15.22
CA CYS A 71 12.26 2.23 -14.58
C CYS A 71 11.09 2.47 -13.62
N SER A 72 9.92 1.95 -13.96
CA SER A 72 8.72 2.10 -13.15
C SER A 72 8.82 1.37 -11.82
N ASN A 73 9.42 0.18 -11.79
CA ASN A 73 9.36 -0.73 -10.63
C ASN A 73 10.74 -0.96 -9.98
N CYS A 74 11.70 -0.06 -10.21
CA CYS A 74 13.05 -0.20 -9.63
C CYS A 74 13.09 0.12 -8.13
N GLU A 75 12.11 0.82 -7.60
CA GLU A 75 12.08 1.33 -6.23
C GLU A 75 10.78 0.87 -5.58
N VAL A 76 10.69 -0.44 -5.39
CA VAL A 76 9.59 -1.10 -4.67
C VAL A 76 10.16 -1.83 -3.47
N TYR A 77 9.55 -1.61 -2.32
CA TYR A 77 10.01 -2.06 -1.02
C TYR A 77 8.89 -2.82 -0.31
N ARG A 78 9.24 -3.82 0.49
CA ARG A 78 8.33 -4.47 1.44
C ARG A 78 8.09 -3.57 2.64
N TYR A 79 7.12 -3.93 3.48
CA TYR A 79 6.80 -3.20 4.71
C TYR A 79 7.99 -2.97 5.65
N ASN A 80 8.92 -3.92 5.71
CA ASN A 80 10.12 -3.84 6.53
C ASN A 80 11.26 -2.99 5.91
N GLY A 81 11.06 -2.42 4.72
CA GLY A 81 12.06 -1.64 4.00
C GLY A 81 12.98 -2.46 3.08
N ASP A 82 12.82 -3.79 3.01
CA ASP A 82 13.59 -4.60 2.08
C ASP A 82 13.16 -4.33 0.64
N LYS A 83 14.14 -4.07 -0.23
CA LYS A 83 13.89 -3.87 -1.65
C LYS A 83 13.42 -5.16 -2.31
N VAL A 84 12.38 -5.07 -3.12
CA VAL A 84 11.86 -6.24 -3.86
C VAL A 84 12.86 -6.65 -4.93
N VAL A 85 13.21 -7.95 -4.93
CA VAL A 85 13.99 -8.59 -5.99
C VAL A 85 13.03 -9.34 -6.90
N TRP A 86 12.74 -8.75 -8.05
CA TRP A 86 11.79 -9.29 -9.04
C TRP A 86 12.29 -10.61 -9.63
N GLY A 87 11.38 -11.58 -9.76
CA GLY A 87 11.68 -12.91 -10.30
C GLY A 87 12.33 -13.88 -9.32
N GLU A 88 12.84 -13.40 -8.19
CA GLU A 88 13.32 -14.26 -7.10
C GLU A 88 12.22 -14.53 -6.08
N ASN A 89 11.72 -13.46 -5.45
CA ASN A 89 10.79 -13.57 -4.32
C ASN A 89 9.37 -13.08 -4.66
N VAL A 90 9.23 -12.36 -5.78
CA VAL A 90 7.95 -11.83 -6.27
C VAL A 90 7.93 -11.90 -7.79
N ASP A 91 6.90 -12.53 -8.35
CA ASP A 91 6.65 -12.49 -9.79
C ASP A 91 6.16 -11.08 -10.18
N PRO A 92 6.84 -10.37 -11.09
CA PRO A 92 6.48 -9.01 -11.44
C PRO A 92 5.14 -8.90 -12.18
N ALA A 93 4.78 -9.90 -13.00
CA ALA A 93 3.52 -9.89 -13.74
C ALA A 93 2.33 -10.18 -12.80
N ASP A 94 2.51 -11.09 -11.84
CA ASP A 94 1.50 -11.35 -10.82
C ASP A 94 1.30 -10.14 -9.90
N TYR A 95 2.39 -9.53 -9.43
CA TYR A 95 2.36 -8.33 -8.61
C TYR A 95 1.59 -7.19 -9.28
N GLU A 96 1.90 -6.86 -10.54
CA GLU A 96 1.21 -5.76 -11.23
C GLU A 96 -0.25 -6.04 -11.51
N LYS A 97 -0.62 -7.30 -11.71
CA LYS A 97 -2.00 -7.69 -11.94
C LYS A 97 -2.84 -7.64 -10.66
N ASN A 98 -2.24 -7.98 -9.51
CA ASN A 98 -2.97 -8.25 -8.27
C ASN A 98 -2.76 -7.18 -7.18
N LYS A 99 -1.80 -6.27 -7.33
CA LYS A 99 -1.66 -5.13 -6.42
C LYS A 99 -2.91 -4.26 -6.47
N HIS A 100 -3.30 -3.73 -5.32
CA HIS A 100 -4.52 -2.93 -5.21
C HIS A 100 -4.43 -1.92 -4.06
N ARG A 101 -5.45 -1.06 -3.95
CA ARG A 101 -5.59 -0.02 -2.91
C ARG A 101 -4.37 0.89 -2.80
N PRO A 102 -4.02 1.64 -3.87
CA PRO A 102 -2.96 2.62 -3.78
C PRO A 102 -3.32 3.71 -2.77
N VAL A 103 -2.38 4.01 -1.89
CA VAL A 103 -2.46 5.14 -0.96
C VAL A 103 -1.21 5.98 -1.16
N LYS A 104 -1.38 7.25 -1.54
CA LYS A 104 -0.25 8.19 -1.65
C LYS A 104 0.17 8.62 -0.25
N ILE A 105 1.44 8.38 0.09
CA ILE A 105 2.03 8.66 1.41
C ILE A 105 2.94 9.89 1.38
N TRP A 106 3.60 10.11 0.24
CA TRP A 106 4.49 11.25 0.03
C TRP A 106 4.46 11.66 -1.46
N GLU A 107 4.64 12.94 -1.74
CA GLU A 107 4.81 13.50 -3.08
C GLU A 107 5.73 14.70 -3.00
N CYS A 108 6.75 14.74 -3.86
CA CYS A 108 7.69 15.85 -3.76
C CYS A 108 7.04 17.18 -4.14
N GLY A 109 7.31 18.21 -3.34
CA GLY A 109 6.81 19.56 -3.58
C GLY A 109 5.38 19.80 -3.09
N MET A 110 4.73 18.81 -2.45
CA MET A 110 3.48 19.02 -1.71
C MET A 110 3.62 18.50 -0.28
N GLU A 111 3.46 19.40 0.71
CA GLU A 111 3.14 18.97 2.07
C GLU A 111 1.75 18.32 2.04
N ILE A 112 1.69 17.00 2.18
CA ILE A 112 0.42 16.30 2.29
C ILE A 112 -0.05 16.50 3.72
N ASN A 113 -0.93 17.49 3.91
CA ASN A 113 -1.60 17.69 5.19
C ASN A 113 -2.48 16.47 5.47
N ALA A 114 -1.97 15.53 6.28
CA ALA A 114 -2.79 14.53 6.92
C ALA A 114 -3.65 15.23 7.98
N GLY A 115 -4.90 15.56 7.60
CA GLY A 115 -6.04 15.85 8.48
C GLY A 115 -5.82 16.79 9.68
N THR A 116 -6.30 18.04 9.57
CA THR A 116 -6.91 18.74 10.71
C THR A 116 -8.38 18.36 10.85
#